data_AF-A0A2N6AQJ7-F1
#
_entry.id   AF-A0A2N6AQJ7-F1
#
_cell.length_a   1.000
_cell.length_b   1.000
_cell.length_c   1.000
_cell.angle_alpha   90.00
_cell.angle_beta   90.00
_cell.angle_gamma   90.00
#
_symmetry.space_group_name_H-M   'P 1'
#
loop_
_entity.id
_entity.type
_entity.pdbx_description
1 polymer ?
#
loop_
_entity_poly.entity_id
_entity_poly.type
_entity_poly.pdbx_seq_one_letter_code
_entity_poly.pdbx_strand_id
1 'polypeptide(L)'
;MGIHVQKTRSLWTWAVMLAIIYLASLYVEVHYFDSHYSNWLFSFVIMAVAVWSGFRIPSLLAALTGLGIGLLVWHYELAMHLHLFATKQSFEIHLIGMAIFMLFSLPVSLLHRRRSRSWHEHIFHRASLRANLGDDGDTGKPCHVRRDSYTSQELQSFAHFAERSRMAVPEWREDTLILYLPGAHTLYRDAPERRHSYSYVRFNSSGEIQAHVSKEDFRRRRDALSFQALCCGVGNIIFDFLQQHREGEQDLVLREIDDDSVQAQIVLFLVAALMYVFSLGLYLNIL
;
A
#
# COMPACT_ATOMS: atom_id res chain seq x y z
N MET A 1 20.03 4.94 4.99
CA MET A 1 18.88 5.53 5.73
C MET A 1 18.57 7.00 5.37
N GLY A 2 19.31 7.65 4.46
CA GLY A 2 19.13 9.10 4.17
C GLY A 2 18.12 9.48 3.06
N ILE A 3 17.86 8.60 2.08
CA ILE A 3 17.13 9.00 0.86
C ILE A 3 15.60 9.04 1.08
N HIS A 4 15.07 8.18 1.95
CA HIS A 4 13.62 8.08 2.18
C HIS A 4 13.06 9.19 3.07
N VAL A 5 13.83 9.64 4.07
CA VAL A 5 13.49 10.80 4.91
C VAL A 5 13.44 12.08 4.08
N GLN A 6 14.29 12.19 3.05
CA GLN A 6 14.35 13.38 2.22
C GLN A 6 13.09 13.57 1.35
N LYS A 7 12.51 12.47 0.83
CA LYS A 7 11.34 12.53 -0.06
C LYS A 7 10.03 12.83 0.69
N THR A 8 9.85 12.30 1.90
CA THR A 8 8.68 12.62 2.74
C THR A 8 8.74 14.04 3.29
N ARG A 9 9.94 14.52 3.66
CA ARG A 9 10.17 15.91 4.10
C ARG A 9 9.89 16.91 2.97
N SER A 10 10.18 16.52 1.71
CA SER A 10 9.83 17.33 0.54
C SER A 10 8.32 17.46 0.33
N LEU A 11 7.53 16.39 0.46
CA LEU A 11 6.07 16.48 0.30
C LEU A 11 5.40 17.33 1.38
N TRP A 12 5.87 17.22 2.63
CA TRP A 12 5.33 18.03 3.73
C TRP A 12 5.65 19.52 3.56
N THR A 13 6.87 19.85 3.14
CA THR A 13 7.25 21.24 2.84
C THR A 13 6.42 21.84 1.70
N TRP A 14 6.16 21.08 0.63
CA TRP A 14 5.25 21.51 -0.44
C TRP A 14 3.81 21.71 0.04
N ALA A 15 3.28 20.82 0.87
CA ALA A 15 1.93 20.94 1.41
C ALA A 15 1.79 22.20 2.31
N VAL A 16 2.77 22.46 3.16
CA VAL A 16 2.80 23.67 4.01
C VAL A 16 2.92 24.93 3.17
N MET A 17 3.81 24.95 2.17
CA MET A 17 3.93 26.07 1.23
C MET A 17 2.62 26.35 0.50
N LEU A 18 1.97 25.32 -0.04
CA LEU A 18 0.66 25.45 -0.71
C LEU A 18 -0.42 25.99 0.24
N ALA A 19 -0.44 25.53 1.49
CA ALA A 19 -1.38 26.03 2.50
C ALA A 19 -1.12 27.51 2.83
N ILE A 20 0.14 27.93 2.94
CA ILE A 20 0.49 29.35 3.17
C ILE A 20 0.06 30.21 1.97
N ILE A 21 0.33 29.76 0.75
CA ILE A 21 -0.07 30.48 -0.47
C ILE A 21 -1.60 30.59 -0.52
N TYR A 22 -2.33 29.52 -0.22
CA TYR A 22 -3.79 29.50 -0.15
C TYR A 22 -4.34 30.50 0.87
N LEU A 23 -3.81 30.48 2.10
CA LEU A 23 -4.25 31.40 3.15
C LEU A 23 -3.93 32.86 2.81
N ALA A 24 -2.77 33.11 2.19
CA ALA A 24 -2.40 34.44 1.73
C ALA A 24 -3.31 34.93 0.58
N SER A 25 -3.64 34.06 -0.38
CA SER A 25 -4.59 34.41 -1.45
C SER A 25 -5.98 34.68 -0.90
N LEU A 26 -6.46 33.87 0.04
CA LEU A 26 -7.75 34.06 0.69
C LEU A 26 -7.79 35.40 1.45
N TYR A 27 -6.72 35.73 2.18
CA TYR A 27 -6.63 37.00 2.91
C TYR A 27 -6.67 38.21 1.97
N VAL A 28 -5.86 38.20 0.90
CA VAL A 28 -5.85 39.27 -0.10
C VAL A 28 -7.21 39.41 -0.76
N GLU A 29 -7.84 38.29 -1.09
CA GLU A 29 -9.11 38.31 -1.80
C GLU A 29 -10.25 38.89 -0.97
N VAL A 30 -10.41 38.40 0.27
CA VAL A 30 -11.42 38.90 1.20
C VAL A 30 -11.18 40.37 1.54
N HIS A 31 -9.93 40.81 1.67
CA HIS A 31 -9.64 42.18 2.11
C HIS A 31 -9.74 43.22 0.99
N TYR A 32 -9.38 42.87 -0.25
CA TYR A 32 -9.28 43.85 -1.33
C TYR A 32 -10.35 43.71 -2.41
N PHE A 33 -10.95 42.53 -2.57
CA PHE A 33 -11.83 42.23 -3.71
C PHE A 33 -13.24 41.79 -3.32
N ASP A 34 -13.48 41.47 -2.04
CA ASP A 34 -14.76 40.94 -1.54
C ASP A 34 -15.24 39.74 -2.37
N SER A 35 -14.30 38.89 -2.79
CA SER A 35 -14.55 37.73 -3.64
C SER A 35 -13.89 36.47 -3.08
N HIS A 36 -14.21 35.32 -3.68
CA HIS A 36 -13.74 34.00 -3.23
C HIS A 36 -13.25 33.08 -4.38
N TYR A 37 -12.88 33.66 -5.53
CA TYR A 37 -12.31 32.97 -6.69
C TYR A 37 -11.06 32.13 -6.37
N SER A 38 -10.27 32.50 -5.35
CA SER A 38 -9.11 31.71 -4.93
C SER A 38 -9.53 30.31 -4.47
N ASN A 39 -10.68 30.16 -3.82
CA ASN A 39 -11.17 28.85 -3.36
C ASN A 39 -11.57 27.94 -4.54
N TRP A 40 -12.17 28.51 -5.58
CA TRP A 40 -12.46 27.80 -6.83
C TRP A 40 -11.20 27.33 -7.55
N LEU A 41 -10.23 28.24 -7.68
CA LEU A 41 -8.96 27.92 -8.33
C LEU A 41 -8.19 26.83 -7.56
N PHE A 42 -8.12 26.94 -6.23
CA PHE A 42 -7.45 25.96 -5.40
C PHE A 42 -8.16 24.61 -5.40
N SER A 43 -9.49 24.59 -5.39
CA SER A 43 -10.26 23.35 -5.56
C SER A 43 -9.91 22.66 -6.88
N PHE A 44 -9.92 23.39 -7.99
CA PHE A 44 -9.56 22.85 -9.30
C PHE A 44 -8.13 22.31 -9.31
N VAL A 45 -7.18 23.04 -8.72
CA VAL A 45 -5.78 22.59 -8.59
C VAL A 45 -5.68 21.31 -7.76
N ILE A 46 -6.40 21.22 -6.64
CA ILE A 46 -6.45 20.01 -5.81
C ILE A 46 -6.98 18.83 -6.62
N MET A 47 -8.07 19.02 -7.37
CA MET A 47 -8.63 17.97 -8.24
C MET A 47 -7.65 17.56 -9.34
N ALA A 48 -7.02 18.51 -10.02
CA ALA A 48 -6.06 18.25 -11.10
C ALA A 48 -4.82 17.50 -10.57
N VAL A 49 -4.28 17.91 -9.43
CA VAL A 49 -3.17 17.22 -8.76
C VAL A 49 -3.61 15.83 -8.27
N ALA A 50 -4.82 15.67 -7.75
CA ALA A 50 -5.35 14.38 -7.33
C ALA A 50 -5.43 13.41 -8.50
N VAL A 51 -6.00 13.83 -9.64
CA VAL A 51 -6.08 13.04 -10.88
C VAL A 51 -4.67 12.70 -11.39
N TRP A 52 -3.80 13.71 -11.53
CA TRP A 52 -2.42 13.51 -11.99
C TRP A 52 -1.64 12.55 -11.07
N SER A 53 -1.80 12.70 -9.75
CA SER A 53 -1.18 11.84 -8.76
C SER A 53 -1.74 10.42 -8.81
N GLY A 54 -3.02 10.22 -9.11
CA GLY A 54 -3.63 8.91 -9.30
C GLY A 54 -3.08 8.15 -10.51
N PHE A 55 -2.72 8.87 -11.58
CA PHE A 55 -2.04 8.27 -12.73
C PHE A 55 -0.56 7.94 -12.45
N ARG A 56 0.10 8.70 -11.57
CA ARG A 56 1.52 8.52 -11.24
C ARG A 56 1.77 7.55 -10.09
N ILE A 57 0.89 7.56 -9.11
CA ILE A 57 0.90 6.71 -7.93
C ILE A 57 -0.35 5.85 -8.11
N PRO A 58 -0.23 4.54 -8.41
CA PRO A 58 -1.38 3.66 -8.67
C PRO A 58 -2.15 3.35 -7.36
N SER A 59 -2.61 4.40 -6.70
CA SER A 59 -3.43 4.39 -5.51
C SER A 59 -4.70 5.13 -5.86
N LEU A 60 -5.65 4.37 -6.42
CA LEU A 60 -7.00 4.84 -6.69
C LEU A 60 -7.61 5.55 -5.47
N LEU A 61 -7.34 5.02 -4.28
CA LEU A 61 -7.79 5.60 -3.02
C LEU A 61 -7.29 7.04 -2.84
N ALA A 62 -5.99 7.29 -2.99
CA ALA A 62 -5.43 8.64 -2.83
C ALA A 62 -6.01 9.63 -3.87
N ALA A 63 -6.21 9.16 -5.10
CA ALA A 63 -6.83 9.96 -6.16
C ALA A 63 -8.28 10.33 -5.82
N LEU A 64 -9.08 9.35 -5.37
CA LEU A 64 -10.47 9.56 -4.95
C LEU A 64 -10.56 10.48 -3.73
N THR A 65 -9.68 10.33 -2.73
CA THR A 65 -9.62 11.25 -1.59
C THR A 65 -9.36 12.68 -2.05
N GLY A 66 -8.35 12.88 -2.91
CA GLY A 66 -8.02 14.22 -3.39
C GLY A 66 -9.13 14.85 -4.23
N LEU A 67 -9.76 14.07 -5.12
CA LEU A 67 -10.92 14.53 -5.89
C LEU A 67 -12.10 14.92 -4.99
N GLY A 68 -12.40 14.09 -4.00
CA GLY A 68 -13.48 14.39 -3.07
C GLY A 68 -13.19 15.66 -2.25
N ILE A 69 -11.95 15.89 -1.82
CA ILE A 69 -11.58 17.11 -1.07
C ILE A 69 -11.77 18.33 -1.97
N GLY A 70 -11.30 18.26 -3.21
CA GLY A 70 -11.51 19.34 -4.18
C GLY A 70 -12.99 19.63 -4.42
N LEU A 71 -13.79 18.60 -4.69
CA LEU A 71 -15.24 18.74 -4.86
C LEU A 71 -15.92 19.32 -3.62
N LEU A 72 -15.46 18.98 -2.42
CA LEU A 72 -16.01 19.52 -1.17
C LEU A 72 -15.76 21.03 -1.06
N VAL A 73 -14.53 21.47 -1.33
CA VAL A 73 -14.16 22.90 -1.33
C VAL A 73 -14.96 23.64 -2.40
N TRP A 74 -15.13 23.04 -3.58
CA TRP A 74 -15.95 23.60 -4.66
C TRP A 74 -17.42 23.78 -4.23
N HIS A 75 -18.01 22.76 -3.63
CA HIS A 75 -19.42 22.80 -3.19
C HIS A 75 -19.64 23.77 -2.04
N TYR A 76 -18.68 23.91 -1.12
CA TYR A 76 -18.74 24.89 -0.04
C TYR A 76 -18.93 26.31 -0.58
N GLU A 77 -18.15 26.67 -1.60
CA GLU A 77 -18.21 28.00 -2.22
C GLU A 77 -19.54 28.26 -2.93
N LEU A 78 -20.04 27.27 -3.68
CA LEU A 78 -21.38 27.32 -4.28
C LEU A 78 -22.47 27.51 -3.22
N ALA A 79 -22.36 26.78 -2.11
CA ALA A 79 -23.34 26.81 -1.02
C ALA A 79 -23.37 28.15 -0.28
N MET A 80 -22.21 28.71 0.02
CA MET A 80 -22.09 29.92 0.84
C MET A 80 -22.36 31.18 0.05
N HIS A 81 -21.99 31.24 -1.24
CA HIS A 81 -22.01 32.49 -2.01
C HIS A 81 -23.17 32.62 -3.00
N LEU A 82 -23.75 31.53 -3.48
CA LEU A 82 -24.87 31.59 -4.42
C LEU A 82 -26.24 31.44 -3.74
N HIS A 83 -26.29 31.19 -2.43
CA HIS A 83 -27.50 31.06 -1.60
C HIS A 83 -28.59 30.12 -2.19
N LEU A 84 -28.21 29.17 -3.04
CA LEU A 84 -29.15 28.21 -3.61
C LEU A 84 -29.45 27.15 -2.55
N PHE A 85 -30.71 26.96 -2.15
CA PHE A 85 -31.07 25.95 -1.12
C PHE A 85 -30.50 24.55 -1.43
N ALA A 86 -30.55 24.14 -2.71
CA ALA A 86 -29.98 22.87 -3.18
C ALA A 86 -28.47 22.77 -2.92
N THR A 87 -27.74 23.89 -2.93
CA THR A 87 -26.29 23.91 -2.72
C THR A 87 -25.90 23.68 -1.27
N LYS A 88 -26.65 24.21 -0.29
CA LYS A 88 -26.39 23.97 1.14
C LYS A 88 -26.59 22.50 1.53
N GLN A 89 -27.71 21.91 1.12
CA GLN A 89 -27.97 20.47 1.35
C GLN A 89 -26.91 19.60 0.65
N SER A 90 -26.56 19.93 -0.59
CA SER A 90 -25.51 19.19 -1.31
C SER A 90 -24.15 19.26 -0.61
N PHE A 91 -23.79 20.42 -0.03
CA PHE A 91 -22.53 20.58 0.70
C PHE A 91 -22.51 19.72 1.97
N GLU A 92 -23.57 19.74 2.78
CA GLU A 92 -23.70 18.91 3.98
C GLU A 92 -23.58 17.41 3.64
N ILE A 93 -24.22 16.98 2.55
CA ILE A 93 -24.12 15.60 2.05
C ILE A 93 -22.68 15.24 1.65
N HIS A 94 -21.99 16.10 0.90
CA HIS A 94 -20.60 15.84 0.50
C HIS A 94 -19.65 15.82 1.70
N LEU A 95 -19.90 16.65 2.72
CA LEU A 95 -19.12 16.67 3.95
C LEU A 95 -19.28 15.39 4.75
N ILE A 96 -20.51 14.94 4.96
CA ILE A 96 -20.79 13.67 5.63
C ILE A 96 -20.20 12.52 4.81
N GLY A 97 -20.42 12.51 3.49
CA GLY A 97 -19.89 11.49 2.59
C GLY A 97 -18.36 11.38 2.66
N MET A 98 -17.66 12.52 2.65
CA MET A 98 -16.22 12.57 2.76
C MET A 98 -15.73 12.13 4.15
N ALA A 99 -16.37 12.60 5.23
CA ALA A 99 -16.00 12.22 6.59
C ALA A 99 -16.09 10.70 6.78
N ILE A 100 -17.17 10.08 6.30
CA ILE A 100 -17.32 8.63 6.34
C ILE A 100 -16.26 7.97 5.44
N PHE A 101 -16.08 8.44 4.20
CA PHE A 101 -15.05 7.88 3.32
C PHE A 101 -13.65 7.92 3.97
N MET A 102 -13.23 9.02 4.60
CA MET A 102 -11.94 9.11 5.30
C MET A 102 -11.88 8.19 6.52
N LEU A 103 -12.94 8.17 7.33
CA LEU A 103 -13.03 7.35 8.54
C LEU A 103 -12.80 5.86 8.23
N PHE A 104 -13.17 5.39 7.04
CA PHE A 104 -13.10 3.97 6.70
C PHE A 104 -12.02 3.61 5.68
N SER A 105 -11.71 4.47 4.72
CA SER A 105 -10.61 4.22 3.79
C SER A 105 -9.23 4.28 4.46
N LEU A 106 -9.07 5.15 5.46
CA LEU A 106 -7.79 5.36 6.12
C LEU A 106 -7.38 4.13 6.97
N PRO A 107 -8.22 3.58 7.87
CA PRO A 107 -7.91 2.35 8.59
C PRO A 107 -7.56 1.18 7.66
N VAL A 108 -8.25 1.04 6.54
CA VAL A 108 -8.01 -0.03 5.57
C VAL A 108 -6.66 0.12 4.92
N SER A 109 -6.31 1.33 4.49
CA SER A 109 -4.99 1.58 3.93
C SER A 109 -3.87 1.30 4.94
N LEU A 110 -4.12 1.55 6.24
CA LEU A 110 -3.21 1.23 7.33
C LEU A 110 -3.13 -0.28 7.59
N LEU A 111 -4.27 -0.97 7.60
CA LEU A 111 -4.37 -2.43 7.81
C LEU A 111 -3.70 -3.18 6.65
N HIS A 112 -3.89 -2.70 5.42
CA HIS A 112 -3.21 -3.22 4.24
C HIS A 112 -1.69 -3.12 4.35
N ARG A 113 -1.18 -1.99 4.87
CA ARG A 113 0.26 -1.81 5.13
C ARG A 113 0.75 -2.67 6.28
N ARG A 114 -0.06 -2.84 7.33
CA ARG A 114 0.27 -3.72 8.47
C ARG A 114 0.42 -5.16 8.01
N ARG A 115 -0.47 -5.67 7.16
CA ARG A 115 -0.43 -7.06 6.67
C ARG A 115 0.88 -7.39 5.94
N SER A 116 1.28 -6.59 4.95
CA SER A 116 2.56 -6.83 4.25
C SER A 116 3.77 -6.73 5.17
N ARG A 117 3.77 -5.79 6.11
CA ARG A 117 4.84 -5.67 7.11
C ARG A 117 4.89 -6.88 8.04
N SER A 118 3.72 -7.38 8.45
CA SER A 118 3.60 -8.56 9.31
C SER A 118 4.17 -9.80 8.61
N TRP A 119 3.81 -10.02 7.34
CA TRP A 119 4.41 -11.07 6.51
C TRP A 119 5.93 -10.98 6.44
N HIS A 120 6.46 -9.80 6.17
CA HIS A 120 7.89 -9.61 6.09
C HIS A 120 8.59 -9.91 7.42
N GLU A 121 8.13 -9.34 8.53
CA GLU A 121 8.74 -9.61 9.84
C GLU A 121 8.61 -11.08 10.23
N HIS A 122 7.47 -11.71 9.95
CA HIS A 122 7.22 -13.13 10.21
C HIS A 122 8.16 -14.04 9.42
N ILE A 123 8.25 -13.85 8.09
CA ILE A 123 9.14 -14.66 7.22
C ILE A 123 10.57 -14.56 7.71
N PHE A 124 11.05 -13.34 7.98
CA PHE A 124 12.42 -13.13 8.42
C PHE A 124 12.67 -13.61 9.86
N HIS A 125 11.67 -13.51 10.74
CA HIS A 125 11.74 -14.07 12.09
C HIS A 125 11.82 -15.59 12.03
N ARG A 126 10.93 -16.28 11.30
CA ARG A 126 11.00 -17.74 11.12
C ARG A 126 12.31 -18.18 10.46
N ALA A 127 12.75 -17.44 9.43
CA ALA A 127 14.04 -17.69 8.80
C ALA A 127 15.18 -17.62 9.82
N SER A 128 15.13 -16.64 10.73
CA SER A 128 16.15 -16.50 11.77
C SER A 128 16.16 -17.63 12.79
N LEU A 129 15.00 -18.19 13.13
CA LEU A 129 14.88 -19.33 14.04
C LEU A 129 15.40 -20.64 13.45
N ARG A 130 15.33 -20.79 12.11
CA ARG A 130 15.74 -22.01 11.39
C ARG A 130 17.13 -21.91 10.78
N ALA A 131 17.76 -20.74 10.88
CA ALA A 131 19.08 -20.50 10.35
C ALA A 131 20.11 -21.25 11.20
N ASN A 132 20.72 -22.30 10.63
CA ASN A 132 21.89 -22.92 11.24
C ASN A 132 23.05 -21.93 11.17
N LEU A 133 23.78 -21.77 12.28
CA LEU A 133 25.01 -20.98 12.30
C LEU A 133 25.98 -21.58 11.27
N GLY A 134 26.19 -20.82 10.19
CA GLY A 134 27.04 -21.20 9.07
C GLY A 134 27.96 -20.05 8.71
N ASP A 135 28.91 -20.32 7.82
CA ASP A 135 29.98 -19.40 7.45
C ASP A 135 29.46 -18.03 6.93
N ASP A 136 30.28 -16.99 7.10
CA ASP A 136 29.96 -15.64 6.64
C ASP A 136 30.08 -15.55 5.11
N GLY A 137 29.01 -15.93 4.41
CA GLY A 137 28.93 -15.83 2.96
C GLY A 137 28.95 -14.38 2.42
N ASP A 138 29.35 -14.25 1.15
CA ASP A 138 29.45 -12.97 0.43
C ASP A 138 28.08 -12.24 0.35
N THR A 139 27.99 -11.06 0.97
CA THR A 139 26.75 -10.27 0.99
C THR A 139 26.40 -9.75 -0.40
N GLY A 140 25.25 -10.13 -0.93
CA GLY A 140 24.69 -9.56 -2.16
C GLY A 140 24.55 -10.52 -3.32
N LYS A 141 25.13 -11.71 -3.25
CA LYS A 141 24.82 -12.79 -4.20
C LYS A 141 23.57 -13.56 -3.74
N PRO A 142 22.70 -14.00 -4.66
CA PRO A 142 21.64 -14.94 -4.32
C PRO A 142 22.24 -16.25 -3.79
N CYS A 143 21.65 -16.79 -2.74
CA CYS A 143 22.04 -18.06 -2.14
C CYS A 143 21.24 -19.18 -2.77
N HIS A 144 21.92 -20.25 -3.16
CA HIS A 144 21.26 -21.48 -3.55
C HIS A 144 20.61 -22.12 -2.32
N VAL A 145 19.29 -22.31 -2.36
CA VAL A 145 18.51 -22.83 -1.24
C VAL A 145 18.41 -24.35 -1.38
N ARG A 146 17.81 -24.82 -2.48
CA ARG A 146 17.61 -26.23 -2.81
C ARG A 146 17.14 -26.39 -4.25
N ARG A 147 16.99 -27.64 -4.67
CA ARG A 147 16.34 -28.03 -5.92
C ARG A 147 15.14 -28.91 -5.62
N ASP A 148 14.00 -28.62 -6.25
CA ASP A 148 12.80 -29.44 -6.17
C ASP A 148 12.03 -29.42 -7.49
N SER A 149 11.19 -30.43 -7.73
CA SER A 149 10.33 -30.50 -8.90
C SER A 149 9.00 -29.78 -8.63
N TYR A 150 8.67 -28.83 -9.50
CA TYR A 150 7.38 -28.14 -9.55
C TYR A 150 7.00 -27.85 -10.99
N THR A 151 5.71 -27.75 -11.24
CA THR A 151 5.14 -27.39 -12.54
C THR A 151 4.92 -25.88 -12.64
N SER A 152 4.90 -25.35 -13.86
CA SER A 152 4.58 -23.93 -14.09
C SER A 152 3.19 -23.56 -13.56
N GLN A 153 2.22 -24.49 -13.62
CA GLN A 153 0.88 -24.29 -13.08
C GLN A 153 0.87 -24.19 -11.55
N GLU A 154 1.62 -25.04 -10.84
CA GLU A 154 1.78 -24.94 -9.38
C GLU A 154 2.39 -23.59 -8.99
N LEU A 155 3.42 -23.13 -9.72
CA LEU A 155 4.03 -21.83 -9.49
C LEU A 155 3.08 -20.66 -9.77
N GLN A 156 2.26 -20.71 -10.83
CA GLN A 156 1.25 -19.69 -11.10
C GLN A 156 0.20 -19.61 -10.01
N SER A 157 -0.29 -20.77 -9.56
CA SER A 157 -1.27 -20.84 -8.47
C SER A 157 -0.68 -20.28 -7.17
N PHE A 158 0.55 -20.68 -6.84
CA PHE A 158 1.26 -20.16 -5.67
C PHE A 158 1.57 -18.66 -5.76
N ALA A 159 1.94 -18.17 -6.95
CA ALA A 159 2.15 -16.73 -7.19
C ALA A 159 0.87 -15.94 -6.92
N HIS A 160 -0.28 -16.43 -7.40
CA HIS A 160 -1.57 -15.80 -7.17
C HIS A 160 -1.95 -15.81 -5.68
N PHE A 161 -1.70 -16.92 -4.99
CA PHE A 161 -1.88 -17.01 -3.54
C PHE A 161 -0.98 -16.02 -2.77
N ALA A 162 0.31 -15.94 -3.12
CA ALA A 162 1.28 -15.06 -2.47
C ALA A 162 0.94 -13.57 -2.68
N GLU A 163 0.44 -13.21 -3.86
CA GLU A 163 -0.03 -11.85 -4.16
C GLU A 163 -1.30 -11.51 -3.37
N ARG A 164 -2.31 -12.40 -3.40
CA ARG A 164 -3.60 -12.18 -2.73
C ARG A 164 -3.46 -12.07 -1.22
N SER A 165 -2.63 -12.93 -0.62
CA SER A 165 -2.29 -12.90 0.80
C SER A 165 -1.37 -11.74 1.20
N ARG A 166 -0.83 -11.02 0.20
CA ARG A 166 0.15 -9.93 0.35
C ARG A 166 1.47 -10.37 0.99
N MET A 167 1.77 -11.66 0.89
CA MET A 167 3.02 -12.26 1.33
C MET A 167 4.20 -11.83 0.44
N ALA A 168 3.99 -11.77 -0.87
CA ALA A 168 5.00 -11.37 -1.84
C ALA A 168 4.36 -10.67 -3.06
N VAL A 169 5.18 -9.97 -3.85
CA VAL A 169 4.81 -9.50 -5.19
C VAL A 169 5.45 -10.46 -6.20
N PRO A 170 4.64 -11.23 -6.93
CA PRO A 170 5.16 -12.10 -7.98
C PRO A 170 5.54 -11.28 -9.23
N GLU A 171 6.63 -11.68 -9.87
CA GLU A 171 7.05 -11.19 -11.18
C GLU A 171 7.54 -12.38 -12.00
N TRP A 172 7.01 -12.51 -13.22
CA TRP A 172 7.45 -13.53 -14.17
C TRP A 172 8.52 -12.95 -15.08
N ARG A 173 9.63 -13.66 -15.21
CA ARG A 173 10.67 -13.38 -16.21
C ARG A 173 10.98 -14.66 -16.95
N GLU A 174 10.57 -14.72 -18.20
CA GLU A 174 10.63 -15.96 -18.99
C GLU A 174 9.92 -17.08 -18.20
N ASP A 175 10.59 -18.20 -17.95
CA ASP A 175 10.05 -19.33 -17.19
C ASP A 175 10.43 -19.31 -15.70
N THR A 176 10.83 -18.14 -15.19
CA THR A 176 11.18 -17.94 -13.79
C THR A 176 10.10 -17.14 -13.07
N LEU A 177 9.65 -17.65 -11.92
CA LEU A 177 8.89 -16.88 -10.94
C LEU A 177 9.83 -16.21 -9.94
N ILE A 178 9.73 -14.90 -9.79
CA ILE A 178 10.43 -14.13 -8.76
C ILE A 178 9.40 -13.59 -7.77
N LEU A 179 9.51 -13.98 -6.50
CA LEU A 179 8.69 -13.50 -5.40
C LEU A 179 9.46 -12.44 -4.62
N TYR A 180 9.13 -11.17 -4.83
CA TYR A 180 9.69 -10.08 -4.06
C TYR A 180 9.00 -9.97 -2.70
N LEU A 181 9.77 -9.98 -1.62
CA LEU A 181 9.26 -9.89 -0.26
C LEU A 181 9.03 -8.41 0.11
N PRO A 182 7.84 -8.03 0.62
CA PRO A 182 7.50 -6.65 0.86
C PRO A 182 8.22 -6.14 2.12
N GLY A 183 9.42 -5.59 1.93
CA GLY A 183 10.15 -4.90 3.01
C GLY A 183 9.43 -3.65 3.53
N ALA A 184 10.18 -2.81 4.26
CA ALA A 184 9.67 -1.65 4.98
C ALA A 184 9.24 -0.46 4.09
N HIS A 185 8.32 -0.68 3.15
CA HIS A 185 7.49 0.32 2.47
C HIS A 185 8.00 0.86 1.13
N THR A 186 7.92 0.08 0.05
CA THR A 186 7.96 0.62 -1.33
C THR A 186 7.62 -0.39 -2.43
N LEU A 187 7.69 -1.71 -2.15
CA LEU A 187 7.61 -2.76 -3.18
C LEU A 187 6.44 -2.60 -4.18
N TYR A 188 5.24 -2.29 -3.68
CA TYR A 188 4.04 -2.10 -4.49
C TYR A 188 3.96 -0.74 -5.20
N ARG A 189 4.87 0.20 -4.90
CA ARG A 189 4.90 1.57 -5.45
C ARG A 189 6.13 1.83 -6.33
N ASP A 190 7.16 1.01 -6.19
CA ASP A 190 8.43 1.20 -6.86
C ASP A 190 8.42 0.65 -8.28
N ALA A 191 9.13 1.37 -9.16
CA ALA A 191 9.40 0.94 -10.51
C ALA A 191 10.08 -0.44 -10.50
N PRO A 192 9.72 -1.35 -11.44
CA PRO A 192 10.28 -2.71 -11.51
C PRO A 192 11.82 -2.74 -11.46
N GLU A 193 12.47 -1.76 -12.09
CA GLU A 193 13.93 -1.61 -12.14
C GLU A 193 14.60 -1.51 -10.75
N ARG A 194 13.89 -0.96 -9.76
CA ARG A 194 14.44 -0.82 -8.39
C ARG A 194 14.28 -2.09 -7.57
N ARG A 195 13.47 -3.04 -8.04
CA ARG A 195 13.12 -4.23 -7.26
C ARG A 195 14.26 -5.20 -7.05
N HIS A 196 15.28 -5.14 -7.90
CA HIS A 196 16.50 -5.92 -7.78
C HIS A 196 17.25 -5.74 -6.46
N SER A 197 17.03 -4.62 -5.76
CA SER A 197 17.62 -4.34 -4.45
C SER A 197 16.82 -4.89 -3.27
N TYR A 198 15.60 -5.39 -3.50
CA TYR A 198 14.76 -5.97 -2.45
C TYR A 198 15.09 -7.43 -2.21
N SER A 199 14.69 -7.94 -1.05
CA SER A 199 14.73 -9.37 -0.77
C SER A 199 13.74 -10.11 -1.68
N TYR A 200 14.17 -11.23 -2.27
CA TYR A 200 13.33 -12.03 -3.15
C TYR A 200 13.67 -13.51 -3.08
N VAL A 201 12.74 -14.35 -3.52
CA VAL A 201 12.96 -15.78 -3.78
C VAL A 201 12.62 -16.07 -5.23
N ARG A 202 13.53 -16.75 -5.92
CA ARG A 202 13.45 -17.10 -7.34
C ARG A 202 13.22 -18.60 -7.48
N PHE A 203 12.23 -18.97 -8.27
CA PHE A 203 11.95 -20.34 -8.71
C PHE A 203 12.24 -20.44 -10.19
N ASN A 204 13.22 -21.26 -10.56
CA ASN A 204 13.64 -21.47 -11.94
C ASN A 204 12.94 -22.71 -12.54
N SER A 205 12.74 -22.74 -13.85
CA SER A 205 12.19 -23.90 -14.56
C SER A 205 13.01 -25.19 -14.37
N SER A 206 14.29 -25.07 -14.01
CA SER A 206 15.18 -26.19 -13.67
C SER A 206 14.93 -26.82 -12.29
N GLY A 207 13.94 -26.32 -11.55
CA GLY A 207 13.65 -26.72 -10.16
C GLY A 207 14.53 -26.02 -9.12
N GLU A 208 15.50 -25.20 -9.54
CA GLU A 208 16.40 -24.50 -8.64
C GLU A 208 15.68 -23.35 -7.91
N ILE A 209 15.87 -23.30 -6.60
CA ILE A 209 15.34 -22.25 -5.73
C ILE A 209 16.51 -21.43 -5.20
N GLN A 210 16.46 -20.13 -5.47
CA GLN A 210 17.46 -19.17 -5.01
C GLN A 210 16.78 -18.10 -4.15
N ALA A 211 17.45 -17.65 -3.11
CA ALA A 211 16.98 -16.54 -2.29
C ALA A 211 18.00 -15.41 -2.31
N HIS A 212 17.52 -14.17 -2.21
CA HIS A 212 18.37 -13.00 -2.02
C HIS A 212 17.78 -12.18 -0.89
N VAL A 213 18.64 -11.72 0.01
CA VAL A 213 18.28 -10.82 1.10
C VAL A 213 18.94 -9.47 0.86
N SER A 214 18.15 -8.41 0.92
CA SER A 214 18.65 -7.04 0.76
C SER A 214 19.62 -6.69 1.88
N LYS A 215 20.58 -5.79 1.60
CA LYS A 215 21.50 -5.26 2.62
C LYS A 215 20.75 -4.62 3.80
N GLU A 216 19.61 -3.99 3.53
CA GLU A 216 18.80 -3.35 4.58
C GLU A 216 18.16 -4.38 5.51
N ASP A 217 17.60 -5.45 4.96
CA ASP A 217 16.94 -6.50 5.75
C ASP A 217 17.97 -7.33 6.54
N PHE A 218 19.14 -7.59 5.94
CA PHE A 218 20.26 -8.25 6.61
C PHE A 218 20.81 -7.40 7.76
N ARG A 219 21.00 -6.09 7.55
CA ARG A 219 21.58 -5.18 8.55
C ARG A 219 20.85 -5.22 9.90
N ARG A 220 19.54 -5.46 9.90
CA ARG A 220 18.72 -5.57 11.13
C ARG A 220 18.97 -6.85 11.93
N ARG A 221 19.59 -7.86 11.32
CA ARG A 221 19.75 -9.22 11.85
C ARG A 221 21.21 -9.71 11.87
N ARG A 222 22.13 -8.85 11.41
CA ARG A 222 23.56 -9.14 11.26
C ARG A 222 24.25 -9.56 12.57
N ASP A 223 23.72 -9.13 13.71
CA ASP A 223 24.32 -9.38 15.02
C ASP A 223 24.03 -10.81 15.51
N ALA A 224 23.05 -11.50 14.91
CA ALA A 224 22.61 -12.84 15.31
C ALA A 224 22.93 -13.92 14.27
N LEU A 225 23.03 -13.58 12.98
CA LEU A 225 23.09 -14.54 11.88
C LEU A 225 24.02 -14.08 10.76
N SER A 226 24.70 -15.04 10.14
CA SER A 226 25.42 -14.80 8.89
C SER A 226 24.45 -14.54 7.74
N PHE A 227 24.92 -13.85 6.70
CA PHE A 227 24.11 -13.51 5.53
C PHE A 227 23.56 -14.76 4.86
N GLN A 228 24.42 -15.77 4.66
CA GLN A 228 24.05 -17.03 4.02
C GLN A 228 22.98 -17.78 4.82
N ALA A 229 23.12 -17.84 6.15
CA ALA A 229 22.17 -18.53 7.01
C ALA A 229 20.77 -17.89 6.94
N LEU A 230 20.68 -16.55 7.01
CA LEU A 230 19.41 -15.84 6.86
C LEU A 230 18.80 -16.02 5.47
N CYS A 231 19.64 -15.92 4.43
CA CYS A 231 19.24 -16.03 3.03
C CYS A 231 18.67 -17.42 2.71
N CYS A 232 19.36 -18.49 3.10
CA CYS A 232 18.85 -19.86 2.98
C CYS A 232 17.60 -20.08 3.84
N GLY A 233 17.54 -19.51 5.05
CA GLY A 233 16.36 -19.56 5.91
C GLY A 233 15.13 -18.98 5.22
N VAL A 234 15.23 -17.78 4.66
CA VAL A 234 14.14 -17.12 3.92
C VAL A 234 13.68 -17.99 2.75
N GLY A 235 14.61 -18.52 1.96
CA GLY A 235 14.30 -19.42 0.86
C GLY A 235 13.54 -20.67 1.29
N ASN A 236 13.97 -21.32 2.38
CA ASN A 236 13.31 -22.50 2.92
C ASN A 236 11.90 -22.18 3.44
N ILE A 237 11.69 -21.04 4.11
CA ILE A 237 10.36 -20.62 4.58
C ILE A 237 9.38 -20.45 3.41
N ILE A 238 9.79 -19.78 2.33
CA ILE A 238 8.93 -19.58 1.15
C ILE A 238 8.68 -20.90 0.43
N PHE A 239 9.66 -21.79 0.39
CA PHE A 239 9.48 -23.14 -0.15
C PHE A 239 8.47 -23.96 0.66
N ASP A 240 8.50 -23.89 1.99
CA ASP A 240 7.53 -24.61 2.82
C ASP A 240 6.11 -24.09 2.59
N PHE A 241 5.94 -22.78 2.39
CA PHE A 241 4.65 -22.21 1.99
C PHE A 241 4.18 -22.72 0.62
N LEU A 242 5.10 -22.95 -0.32
CA LEU A 242 4.77 -23.60 -1.59
C LEU A 242 4.28 -25.04 -1.35
N GLN A 243 4.93 -25.82 -0.50
CA GLN A 243 4.50 -27.20 -0.20
C GLN A 243 3.12 -27.24 0.47
N GLN A 244 2.92 -26.42 1.51
CA GLN A 244 1.61 -26.28 2.16
C GLN A 244 0.52 -25.86 1.15
N HIS A 245 0.85 -24.96 0.22
CA HIS A 245 -0.07 -24.59 -0.85
C HIS A 245 -0.40 -25.76 -1.79
N ARG A 246 0.57 -26.61 -2.15
CA ARG A 246 0.35 -27.81 -2.98
C ARG A 246 -0.53 -28.83 -2.28
N GLU A 247 -0.40 -28.94 -0.96
CA GLU A 247 -1.20 -29.83 -0.11
C GLU A 247 -2.62 -29.28 0.17
N GLY A 248 -2.94 -28.07 -0.30
CA GLY A 248 -4.23 -27.42 -0.05
C GLY A 248 -4.34 -26.78 1.34
N GLU A 249 -3.23 -26.68 2.08
CA GLU A 249 -3.16 -26.16 3.44
C GLU A 249 -2.95 -24.63 3.49
N GLN A 250 -3.51 -23.91 2.52
CA GLN A 250 -3.38 -22.46 2.40
C GLN A 250 -3.86 -21.72 3.65
N ASP A 251 -4.90 -22.24 4.30
CA ASP A 251 -5.44 -21.69 5.55
C ASP A 251 -4.44 -21.77 6.71
N LEU A 252 -3.58 -22.81 6.74
CA LEU A 252 -2.54 -22.93 7.76
C LEU A 252 -1.47 -21.85 7.57
N VAL A 253 -1.05 -21.60 6.33
CA VAL A 253 -0.14 -20.51 5.99
C VAL A 253 -0.73 -19.18 6.48
N LEU A 254 -2.00 -18.91 6.17
CA LEU A 254 -2.67 -17.65 6.54
C LEU A 254 -2.82 -17.47 8.05
N ARG A 255 -3.04 -18.56 8.81
CA ARG A 255 -3.14 -18.52 10.28
C ARG A 255 -1.81 -18.25 10.98
N GLU A 256 -0.68 -18.38 10.29
CA GLU A 256 0.61 -18.04 10.90
C GLU A 256 0.76 -16.56 11.22
N ILE A 257 -0.10 -15.71 10.67
CA ILE A 257 -0.09 -14.27 10.89
C ILE A 257 -1.47 -13.80 11.32
N ASP A 258 -1.53 -13.03 12.41
CA ASP A 258 -2.75 -12.36 12.83
C ASP A 258 -3.28 -11.46 11.70
N ASP A 259 -4.42 -11.87 11.13
CA ASP A 259 -5.02 -11.24 9.95
C ASP A 259 -6.24 -10.39 10.33
N ASP A 260 -5.99 -9.15 10.74
CA ASP A 260 -7.03 -8.15 10.99
C ASP A 260 -7.73 -7.67 9.70
N SER A 261 -7.26 -8.07 8.51
CA SER A 261 -7.75 -7.48 7.25
C SER A 261 -9.13 -7.98 6.85
N VAL A 262 -9.56 -9.17 7.30
CA VAL A 262 -10.94 -9.64 7.11
C VAL A 262 -11.90 -8.77 7.92
N GLN A 263 -11.57 -8.48 9.19
CA GLN A 263 -12.35 -7.55 10.00
C GLN A 263 -12.37 -6.15 9.38
N ALA A 264 -11.24 -5.69 8.82
CA ALA A 264 -11.15 -4.43 8.10
C ALA A 264 -12.10 -4.35 6.89
N GLN A 265 -12.16 -5.42 6.09
CA GLN A 265 -13.01 -5.50 4.90
C GLN A 265 -14.49 -5.57 5.27
N ILE A 266 -14.84 -6.29 6.34
CA ILE A 266 -16.21 -6.34 6.85
C ILE A 266 -16.65 -4.94 7.31
N VAL A 267 -15.80 -4.24 8.08
CA VAL A 267 -16.07 -2.87 8.53
C VAL A 267 -16.26 -1.93 7.34
N LEU A 268 -15.39 -1.98 6.33
CA LEU A 268 -15.55 -1.24 5.07
C LEU A 268 -16.88 -1.48 4.39
N PHE A 269 -17.26 -2.75 4.25
CA PHE A 269 -18.47 -3.12 3.52
C PHE A 269 -19.70 -2.61 4.25
N LEU A 270 -19.77 -2.83 5.57
CA LEU A 270 -20.87 -2.34 6.41
C LEU A 270 -21.01 -0.82 6.31
N VAL A 271 -19.89 -0.12 6.24
CA VAL A 271 -19.88 1.33 6.13
C VAL A 271 -20.32 1.80 4.77
N ALA A 272 -19.79 1.21 3.70
CA ALA A 272 -20.17 1.58 2.35
C ALA A 272 -21.67 1.36 2.16
N ALA A 273 -22.21 0.27 2.70
CA ALA A 273 -23.65 0.01 2.74
C ALA A 273 -24.40 1.09 3.54
N LEU A 274 -23.91 1.47 4.72
CA LEU A 274 -24.54 2.49 5.57
C LEU A 274 -24.50 3.88 4.91
N MET A 275 -23.39 4.25 4.26
CA MET A 275 -23.27 5.46 3.45
C MET A 275 -24.26 5.48 2.30
N TYR A 276 -24.40 4.35 1.59
CA TYR A 276 -25.32 4.23 0.47
C TYR A 276 -26.77 4.41 0.93
N VAL A 277 -27.16 3.73 2.01
CA VAL A 277 -28.50 3.86 2.60
C VAL A 277 -28.77 5.29 3.08
N PHE A 278 -27.80 5.92 3.75
CA PHE A 278 -27.94 7.29 4.23
C PHE A 278 -28.07 8.30 3.08
N SER A 279 -27.22 8.16 2.06
CA SER A 279 -27.26 9.01 0.86
C SER A 279 -28.58 8.83 0.10
N LEU A 280 -29.09 7.60 0.00
CA LEU A 280 -30.37 7.29 -0.63
C LEU A 280 -31.55 7.86 0.15
N GLY A 281 -31.53 7.74 1.49
CA GLY A 281 -32.58 8.29 2.35
C GLY A 281 -32.65 9.82 2.27
N LEU A 282 -31.49 10.50 2.25
CA LEU A 282 -31.43 11.95 2.04
C LEU A 282 -31.90 12.36 0.64
N TYR A 283 -31.50 11.63 -0.41
CA TYR A 283 -31.94 11.90 -1.78
C TYR A 283 -33.46 11.77 -1.95
N LEU A 284 -34.05 10.78 -1.29
CA LEU A 284 -35.50 10.55 -1.31
C LEU A 284 -36.26 11.43 -0.30
N ASN A 285 -35.57 12.28 0.47
CA ASN A 285 -36.16 13.13 1.50
C ASN A 285 -36.91 12.33 2.59
N ILE A 286 -36.43 11.11 2.87
CA ILE A 286 -36.98 10.18 3.88
C ILE A 286 -36.30 10.39 5.25
N LEU A 287 -35.08 10.92 5.24
CA LEU A 287 -34.27 11.32 6.40
C LEU A 287 -34.09 12.84 6.40
#